data_AF-A0A101TIW6-F1
#
_entry.id   AF-A0A101TIW6-F1
#
_cell.length_a   1.000
_cell.length_b   1.000
_cell.length_c   1.000
_cell.angle_alpha   90.00
_cell.angle_beta   90.00
_cell.angle_gamma   90.00
#
_symmetry.space_group_name_H-M   'P 1'
#
loop_
_entity.id
_entity.type
_entity.pdbx_description
1 polymer ?
#
loop_
_entity_poly.entity_id
_entity_poly.type
_entity_poly.pdbx_seq_one_letter_code
_entity_poly.pdbx_strand_id
1 'polypeptide(L)' 'MKPEDPLLRILACPLDKGPLHLVPPDDALYNPRLHRRYPIIDGIPQLLPASGEQVSDDEHEELLKRMAP' A
#
# COMPACT_ATOMS: atom_id res chain seq x y z
N MET A 1 10.18 4.72 4.46
CA MET A 1 9.18 5.83 4.51
C MET A 1 8.54 5.86 5.91
N LYS A 2 7.96 6.97 6.38
CA LYS A 2 7.25 7.02 7.69
C LYS A 2 5.74 7.22 7.47
N PRO A 3 4.86 6.72 8.35
CA PRO A 3 3.40 6.89 8.20
C PRO A 3 2.92 8.35 8.14
N GLU A 4 3.65 9.27 8.78
CA GLU A 4 3.31 10.70 8.85
C GLU A 4 3.73 11.49 7.60
N ASP A 5 4.35 10.84 6.62
CA ASP A 5 4.95 11.52 5.48
C ASP A 5 3.86 12.21 4.63
N PRO A 6 3.94 13.55 4.42
CA PRO A 6 2.94 14.28 3.64
C PRO A 6 2.81 13.75 2.20
N LEU A 7 3.82 13.08 1.67
CA LEU A 7 3.77 12.43 0.36
C LEU A 7 2.66 11.37 0.29
N LEU A 8 2.39 10.64 1.38
CA LEU A 8 1.34 9.62 1.43
C LEU A 8 -0.05 10.18 1.16
N ARG A 9 -0.28 11.47 1.45
CA ARG A 9 -1.55 12.16 1.16
C ARG A 9 -1.75 12.43 -0.34
N ILE A 10 -0.67 12.37 -1.12
CA ILE A 10 -0.65 12.65 -2.57
C ILE A 10 -0.65 11.35 -3.37
N LEU A 11 -0.01 10.30 -2.86
CA LEU A 11 0.09 9.02 -3.57
C LEU A 11 -1.29 8.39 -3.74
N ALA A 12 -1.53 7.91 -4.96
CA ALA A 12 -2.76 7.23 -5.34
C ALA A 12 -2.46 5.93 -6.07
N CYS A 13 -3.35 4.97 -5.94
CA CYS A 13 -3.28 3.71 -6.65
C CYS A 13 -3.29 3.94 -8.17
N PRO A 14 -2.40 3.29 -8.94
CA PRO A 14 -2.35 3.46 -10.39
C PRO A 14 -3.61 2.95 -11.12
N LEU A 15 -4.37 2.05 -10.50
CA LEU A 15 -5.58 1.44 -11.08
C LEU A 15 -6.86 2.23 -10.79
N ASP A 16 -7.17 2.46 -9.51
CA ASP A 16 -8.46 3.05 -9.08
C ASP A 16 -8.35 4.52 -8.65
N LYS A 17 -7.13 5.10 -8.65
CA LYS A 17 -6.84 6.49 -8.28
C LYS A 17 -7.23 6.86 -6.83
N GLY A 18 -7.57 5.90 -5.98
CA GLY A 18 -7.84 6.16 -4.56
C GLY A 18 -6.56 6.11 -3.70
N PRO A 19 -6.67 6.47 -2.41
CA PRO A 19 -5.53 6.53 -1.48
C PRO A 19 -4.89 5.16 -1.23
N LEU A 20 -3.62 5.19 -0.84
CA LEU A 20 -2.80 4.04 -0.43
C LEU A 20 -2.34 4.20 1.02
N HIS A 21 -2.14 3.08 1.71
CA HIS A 21 -1.69 3.05 3.10
C HIS A 21 -0.31 2.44 3.21
N LEU A 22 0.60 3.10 3.93
CA LEU A 22 1.88 2.47 4.28
C LEU A 22 1.63 1.40 5.34
N VAL A 23 2.12 0.18 5.12
CA VAL A 23 1.94 -0.95 6.04
C VAL A 23 3.30 -1.47 6.55
N PRO A 24 3.86 -0.91 7.64
CA PRO A 24 5.12 -1.38 8.22
C PRO A 24 4.98 -2.76 8.89
N PRO A 25 5.96 -3.68 8.78
CA PRO A 25 7.32 -3.48 8.28
C PRO A 25 7.51 -3.78 6.78
N ASP A 26 6.45 -4.11 6.04
CA ASP A 26 6.55 -4.74 4.72
C ASP A 26 7.06 -3.82 3.59
N ASP A 27 7.51 -2.60 3.91
CA ASP A 27 7.95 -1.57 2.97
C ASP A 27 7.06 -1.55 1.70
N ALA A 28 5.75 -1.50 1.91
CA ALA A 28 4.76 -1.56 0.83
C ALA A 28 3.62 -0.56 1.05
N LEU A 29 3.02 -0.15 -0.06
CA LEU A 29 1.80 0.66 -0.11
C LEU A 29 0.61 -0.22 -0.43
N TYR A 30 -0.38 -0.25 0.44
CA TYR A 30 -1.53 -1.14 0.36
C TYR A 30 -2.80 -0.42 -0.09
N ASN A 31 -3.53 -1.02 -1.03
CA ASN A 31 -4.88 -0.67 -1.42
C ASN A 31 -5.88 -1.71 -0.88
N PRO A 32 -6.63 -1.40 0.19
CA PRO A 32 -7.61 -2.32 0.76
C PRO A 32 -8.84 -2.52 -0.15
N ARG A 33 -9.10 -1.64 -1.12
CA ARG A 33 -10.27 -1.76 -2.02
C ARG A 33 -10.08 -2.81 -3.10
N LEU A 34 -8.82 -3.04 -3.51
CA LEU A 34 -8.45 -4.00 -4.56
C LEU A 34 -7.66 -5.20 -4.02
N HIS A 35 -7.45 -5.26 -2.71
CA HIS A 35 -6.59 -6.24 -2.03
C HIS A 35 -5.23 -6.33 -2.72
N ARG A 36 -4.62 -5.17 -2.98
CA ARG A 36 -3.38 -5.09 -3.78
C ARG A 36 -2.35 -4.25 -3.08
N ARG A 37 -1.11 -4.73 -3.02
CA ARG A 37 0.04 -4.00 -2.45
C ARG A 37 1.05 -3.65 -3.53
N TYR A 38 1.78 -2.56 -3.34
CA TYR A 38 2.85 -2.10 -4.22
C TYR A 38 4.15 -2.01 -3.42
N PRO A 39 5.24 -2.68 -3.84
CA PRO A 39 6.49 -2.68 -3.08
C PRO A 39 7.18 -1.32 -3.13
N ILE A 40 7.93 -1.01 -2.08
CA ILE A 40 8.87 0.10 -2.02
C ILE A 40 10.28 -0.51 -2.11
N ILE A 41 10.99 -0.20 -3.19
CA ILE A 41 12.33 -0.73 -3.45
C ILE A 41 13.30 0.45 -3.36
N ASP A 42 14.32 0.35 -2.51
CA ASP A 42 15.30 1.41 -2.25
C ASP A 42 14.65 2.75 -1.88
N GLY A 43 13.54 2.70 -1.14
CA GLY A 43 12.76 3.89 -0.75
C GLY A 43 11.86 4.45 -1.86
N ILE A 44 11.78 3.81 -3.03
CA ILE A 44 10.98 4.25 -4.18
C ILE A 44 9.72 3.37 -4.33
N PRO A 45 8.52 3.94 -4.17
CA PRO A 45 7.26 3.23 -4.41
C PRO A 45 7.08 2.82 -5.88
N GLN A 46 6.90 1.52 -6.13
CA GLN A 46 6.66 0.98 -7.47
C GLN A 46 5.18 1.06 -7.85
N LEU A 47 4.70 2.27 -8.19
CA LEU A 47 3.30 2.55 -8.51
C LEU A 47 2.94 2.30 -9.98
N LEU A 48 3.35 1.16 -10.53
CA LEU A 48 2.93 0.69 -11.84
C LEU A 48 1.84 -0.38 -11.70
N PRO A 49 0.86 -0.47 -12.61
CA PRO A 49 -0.14 -1.55 -12.62
C PRO A 49 0.46 -2.96 -12.50
N ALA A 50 1.58 -3.19 -13.21
CA ALA A 50 2.29 -4.47 -13.26
C ALA A 50 3.08 -4.78 -11.97
N SER A 51 3.43 -3.77 -11.18
CA SER A 51 4.16 -3.94 -9.92
C SER A 51 3.26 -4.28 -8.74
N GLY A 52 1.94 -4.17 -8.89
CA GLY A 52 1.02 -4.50 -7.81
C GLY A 52 0.89 -6.02 -7.63
N GLU A 53 0.91 -6.46 -6.38
CA GLU A 53 0.75 -7.85 -5.98
C GLU A 53 -0.61 -8.07 -5.34
N GLN A 54 -1.28 -9.17 -5.70
CA GLN A 54 -2.53 -9.56 -5.06
C GLN A 54 -2.25 -10.06 -3.65
N VAL A 55 -3.06 -9.59 -2.71
CA VAL A 55 -3.04 -10.00 -1.31
C VAL A 55 -4.17 -11.00 -1.10
N SER A 56 -3.91 -12.09 -0.38
CA SER A 56 -4.93 -13.09 -0.03
C SER A 56 -5.93 -12.52 0.97
N ASP A 57 -7.08 -13.17 1.15
CA ASP A 57 -8.08 -12.71 2.13
C ASP A 57 -7.53 -12.76 3.56
N ASP A 58 -6.76 -13.80 3.91
CA ASP A 58 -6.10 -13.88 5.23
C ASP A 58 -5.11 -12.73 5.44
N GLU A 59 -4.28 -12.41 4.45
CA GLU A 59 -3.33 -11.30 4.54
C GLU A 59 -4.05 -9.94 4.55
N HIS A 60 -5.17 -9.82 3.83
CA HIS A 60 -6.01 -8.61 3.85
C HIS A 60 -6.52 -8.30 5.27
N GLU A 61 -7.06 -9.30 5.96
CA GLU A 61 -7.54 -9.15 7.33
C GLU A 61 -6.42 -8.72 8.30
N GLU A 62 -5.23 -9.30 8.16
CA GLU A 62 -4.06 -8.89 8.96
C GLU A 62 -3.59 -7.47 8.65
N LEU A 63 -3.60 -7.05 7.38
CA LEU A 63 -3.26 -5.69 6.99
C LEU A 63 -4.28 -4.67 7.48
N LEU A 64 -5.58 -4.99 7.46
CA LEU A 64 -6.62 -4.11 8.00
C LEU A 64 -6.44 -3.87 9.50
N LYS A 65 -6.12 -4.90 10.28
CA LYS A 65 -5.83 -4.76 11.73
C LYS A 65 -4.64 -3.83 11.99
N ARG A 66 -3.62 -3.85 11.12
CA ARG A 66 -2.42 -3.00 11.21
C ARG A 66 -2.66 -1.55 10.79
N MET A 67 -3.71 -1.31 9.99
CA MET A 67 -4.12 0.03 9.57
C MET A 67 -5.01 0.74 10.59
N ALA A 68 -5.64 -0.01 11.51
CA ALA A 68 -6.40 0.58 12.60
C ALA A 68 -5.46 1.35 13.56
N PRO A 69 -5.89 2.52 14.07
CA PRO A 69 -5.08 3.35 14.97
C PRO A 69 -4.77 2.66 16.30
#